data_AF-M5G8P2-F1
#
_entry.id   AF-M5G8P2-F1
#
_cell.length_a   1.000
_cell.length_b   1.000
_cell.length_c   1.000
_cell.angle_alpha   90.00
_cell.angle_beta   90.00
_cell.angle_gamma   90.00
#
_symmetry.space_group_name_H-M   'P 1'
#
loop_
_entity.id
_entity.type
_entity.pdbx_description
1 polymer ?
#
loop_
_entity_poly.entity_id
_entity_poly.type
_entity_poly.pdbx_seq_one_letter_code
_entity_poly.pdbx_strand_id
1 'polypeptide(L)'
;MEFSWDPKIQFARLRRWRPTWPQIASYSFQASLAIFWLYLMTAPPFPYKLGIPLLYITAIFIPVTAQFFIPATPIFSYLLSFYSSRFIPTDYRPTIHVALLPTLETVLYGANISDLLTRYTFTALDLLAWIPYGVGHFTLPFFIAFFLWIFAQRPALRFFALAFGFMNLTGVLIQAMLPCAPPWYELIYGLTPADYSIPGHPGGLARIDAIFHSQGYTKAFGVSPVVFGAFPSLHGGSATMEALFLSHFFPKYRAIFWSYAVVLYWATMYLTHHYLIDVVAGACLSVMFFYFLIPDELRERTDETPKYNYERYDVEAATRRRELRTGTWTENPDDDDDDALSVHSLPEDDRTPTSAMPFFPHRPPRAHRQTASIASLSGSNQPADGDISLGPIR
;
A
#
# COMPACT_ATOMS: atom_id res chain seq x y z
N MET A 1 2.73 -5.60 18.80
CA MET A 1 1.26 -5.53 18.76
C MET A 1 0.75 -5.20 20.14
N GLU A 2 -0.36 -4.49 20.18
CA GLU A 2 -1.15 -4.25 21.40
C GLU A 2 -2.21 -5.34 21.51
N PHE A 3 -2.42 -5.92 22.68
CA PHE A 3 -3.42 -7.00 22.89
C PHE A 3 -4.47 -6.62 23.93
N SER A 4 -4.36 -5.43 24.54
CA SER A 4 -5.29 -4.98 25.55
C SER A 4 -6.64 -4.59 24.97
N TRP A 5 -7.68 -4.98 25.69
CA TRP A 5 -9.07 -4.58 25.49
C TRP A 5 -9.49 -3.41 26.39
N ASP A 6 -8.63 -2.93 27.28
CA ASP A 6 -8.96 -1.86 28.24
C ASP A 6 -8.98 -0.47 27.55
N PRO A 7 -10.16 0.19 27.43
CA PRO A 7 -10.26 1.51 26.81
C PRO A 7 -9.46 2.58 27.54
N LYS A 8 -9.18 2.42 28.84
CA LYS A 8 -8.39 3.39 29.63
C LYS A 8 -7.01 3.61 29.03
N ILE A 9 -6.43 2.60 28.39
CA ILE A 9 -5.14 2.72 27.70
C ILE A 9 -5.26 3.68 26.51
N GLN A 10 -6.33 3.59 25.73
CA GLN A 10 -6.55 4.53 24.62
C GLN A 10 -6.86 5.94 25.11
N PHE A 11 -7.64 6.10 26.17
CA PHE A 11 -7.84 7.41 26.79
C PHE A 11 -6.52 8.04 27.27
N ALA A 12 -5.63 7.25 27.88
CA ALA A 12 -4.32 7.71 28.29
C ALA A 12 -3.43 8.10 27.09
N ARG A 13 -3.48 7.34 25.99
CA ARG A 13 -2.81 7.67 24.73
C ARG A 13 -3.32 8.98 24.15
N LEU A 14 -4.64 9.15 24.07
CA LEU A 14 -5.28 10.35 23.53
C LEU A 14 -4.92 11.60 24.35
N ARG A 15 -4.90 11.51 25.69
CA ARG A 15 -4.48 12.62 26.57
C ARG A 15 -3.02 13.05 26.35
N ARG A 16 -2.16 12.12 25.96
CA ARG A 16 -0.74 12.38 25.69
C ARG A 16 -0.46 12.67 24.22
N TRP A 17 -1.45 12.48 23.35
CA TRP A 17 -1.29 12.64 21.91
C TRP A 17 -1.09 14.10 21.57
N ARG A 18 0.04 14.40 20.91
CA ARG A 18 0.39 15.71 20.37
C ARG A 18 0.36 15.58 18.85
N PRO A 19 -0.79 15.80 18.20
CA PRO A 19 -0.88 15.64 16.75
C PRO A 19 -0.05 16.70 16.03
N THR A 20 0.57 16.29 14.93
CA THR A 20 1.21 17.21 13.99
C THR A 20 0.16 17.90 13.12
N TRP A 21 0.48 19.06 12.53
CA TRP A 21 -0.42 19.75 11.61
C TRP A 21 -0.92 18.88 10.45
N PRO A 22 -0.07 18.07 9.77
CA PRO A 22 -0.54 17.13 8.74
C PRO A 22 -1.54 16.10 9.26
N GLN A 23 -1.35 15.60 10.49
CA GLN A 23 -2.30 14.66 11.11
C GLN A 23 -3.64 15.33 11.40
N ILE A 24 -3.63 16.55 11.94
CA ILE A 24 -4.85 17.33 12.18
C ILE A 24 -5.59 17.53 10.85
N ALA A 25 -4.90 18.06 9.83
CA ALA A 25 -5.49 18.30 8.52
C ALA A 25 -6.07 17.01 7.91
N SER A 26 -5.33 15.91 7.98
CA SER A 26 -5.75 14.60 7.45
C SER A 26 -7.01 14.05 8.15
N TYR A 27 -7.05 14.06 9.49
CA TYR A 27 -8.22 13.56 10.22
C TYR A 27 -9.42 14.50 10.11
N SER A 28 -9.20 15.82 10.11
CA SER A 28 -10.26 16.80 9.88
C SER A 28 -10.87 16.64 8.49
N PHE A 29 -10.05 16.49 7.44
CA PHE A 29 -10.53 16.24 6.09
C PHE A 29 -11.39 14.96 6.01
N GLN A 30 -10.89 13.84 6.54
CA GLN A 30 -11.60 12.57 6.52
C GLN A 30 -12.89 12.61 7.36
N ALA A 31 -12.90 13.31 8.49
CA ALA A 31 -14.09 13.49 9.31
C ALA A 31 -15.14 14.34 8.60
N SER A 32 -14.76 15.48 8.02
CA SER A 32 -15.66 16.32 7.21
C SER A 32 -16.23 15.55 6.03
N LEU A 33 -15.40 14.78 5.34
CA LEU A 33 -15.82 13.95 4.22
C LEU A 33 -16.78 12.83 4.67
N ALA A 34 -16.53 12.19 5.80
CA ALA A 34 -17.43 11.18 6.36
C ALA A 34 -18.78 11.79 6.74
N ILE A 35 -18.81 12.98 7.36
CA ILE A 35 -20.04 13.70 7.68
C ILE A 35 -20.82 14.01 6.39
N PHE A 36 -20.14 14.52 5.36
CA PHE A 36 -20.74 14.81 4.07
C PHE A 36 -21.38 13.55 3.43
N TRP A 37 -20.65 12.44 3.38
CA TRP A 37 -21.19 11.20 2.81
C TRP A 37 -22.32 10.60 3.62
N LEU A 38 -22.20 10.59 4.96
CA LEU A 38 -23.26 10.13 5.84
C LEU A 38 -24.51 11.02 5.74
N TYR A 39 -24.35 12.31 5.47
CA TYR A 39 -25.48 13.20 5.20
C TYR A 39 -26.24 12.77 3.93
N LEU A 40 -25.53 12.61 2.80
CA LEU A 40 -26.13 12.20 1.52
C LEU A 40 -26.68 10.78 1.50
N MET A 41 -26.08 9.87 2.27
CA MET A 41 -26.45 8.44 2.26
C MET A 41 -27.92 8.23 2.62
N THR A 42 -28.66 7.58 1.71
CA THR A 42 -30.07 7.21 1.93
C THR A 42 -30.26 5.75 2.32
N ALA A 43 -29.29 4.89 2.01
CA ALA A 43 -29.28 3.47 2.37
C ALA A 43 -27.94 3.09 3.00
N PRO A 44 -27.91 2.59 4.25
CA PRO A 44 -29.04 2.47 5.18
C PRO A 44 -29.66 3.84 5.54
N PRO A 45 -30.97 3.92 5.83
CA PRO A 45 -31.62 5.18 6.18
C PRO A 45 -31.25 5.63 7.60
N PHE A 46 -31.55 6.88 7.94
CA PHE A 46 -31.48 7.34 9.33
C PHE A 46 -32.53 6.62 10.19
N PRO A 47 -32.21 6.21 11.44
CA PRO A 47 -30.95 6.40 12.15
C PRO A 47 -29.90 5.30 11.91
N TYR A 48 -30.20 4.23 11.18
CA TYR A 48 -29.32 3.06 11.03
C TYR A 48 -27.93 3.39 10.47
N LYS A 49 -27.81 4.38 9.58
CA LYS A 49 -26.49 4.86 9.08
C LYS A 49 -25.56 5.40 10.18
N LEU A 50 -26.09 5.80 11.34
CA LEU A 50 -25.27 6.20 12.49
C LEU A 50 -24.50 5.02 13.11
N GLY A 51 -24.85 3.78 12.77
CA GLY A 51 -24.06 2.60 13.14
C GLY A 51 -22.64 2.64 12.58
N ILE A 52 -22.43 3.24 11.40
CA ILE A 52 -21.11 3.34 10.76
C ILE A 52 -20.12 4.13 11.63
N PRO A 53 -20.38 5.42 11.97
CA PRO A 53 -19.48 6.17 12.83
C PRO A 53 -19.42 5.59 14.25
N LEU A 54 -20.52 5.04 14.78
CA LEU A 54 -20.52 4.43 16.11
C LEU A 54 -19.55 3.24 16.18
N LEU A 55 -19.64 2.30 15.24
CA LEU A 55 -18.75 1.14 15.16
C LEU A 55 -17.30 1.56 14.99
N TYR A 56 -17.04 2.54 14.12
CA TYR A 56 -15.69 3.08 13.91
C TYR A 56 -15.12 3.71 15.18
N ILE A 57 -15.90 4.55 15.86
CA ILE A 57 -15.52 5.18 17.13
C ILE A 57 -15.22 4.10 18.18
N THR A 58 -16.11 3.11 18.37
CA THR A 58 -15.88 2.00 19.29
C THR A 58 -14.58 1.26 18.97
N ALA A 59 -14.31 0.98 17.69
CA ALA A 59 -13.11 0.28 17.25
C ALA A 59 -11.81 1.06 17.53
N ILE A 60 -11.82 2.40 17.47
CA ILE A 60 -10.61 3.20 17.79
C ILE A 60 -10.40 3.42 19.29
N PHE A 61 -11.44 3.26 20.12
CA PHE A 61 -11.32 3.35 21.59
C PHE A 61 -10.84 2.04 22.25
N ILE A 62 -10.85 0.93 21.53
CA ILE A 62 -10.33 -0.36 22.01
C ILE A 62 -8.88 -0.55 21.52
N PRO A 63 -7.88 -0.76 22.40
CA PRO A 63 -6.48 -0.73 21.97
C PRO A 63 -6.07 -1.77 20.93
N VAL A 64 -6.55 -3.01 21.08
CA VAL A 64 -6.27 -4.11 20.15
C VAL A 64 -6.81 -3.86 18.75
N THR A 65 -7.96 -3.18 18.60
CA THR A 65 -8.54 -2.84 17.28
C THR A 65 -7.98 -1.53 16.73
N ALA A 66 -7.73 -0.54 17.58
CA ALA A 66 -7.24 0.79 17.18
C ALA A 66 -5.92 0.73 16.39
N GLN A 67 -5.04 -0.23 16.69
CA GLN A 67 -3.78 -0.40 15.97
C GLN A 67 -3.96 -0.77 14.48
N PHE A 68 -5.14 -1.29 14.12
CA PHE A 68 -5.55 -1.58 12.75
C PHE A 68 -6.42 -0.47 12.16
N PHE A 69 -7.45 -0.03 12.89
CA PHE A 69 -8.44 0.92 12.38
C PHE A 69 -7.87 2.32 12.15
N ILE A 70 -6.94 2.79 13.00
CA ILE A 70 -6.35 4.13 12.85
C ILE A 70 -5.51 4.21 11.55
N PRO A 71 -4.56 3.31 11.26
CA PRO A 71 -3.84 3.32 9.97
C PRO A 71 -4.75 3.10 8.76
N ALA A 72 -5.84 2.33 8.93
CA ALA A 72 -6.79 2.04 7.85
C ALA A 72 -7.85 3.15 7.63
N THR A 73 -7.83 4.26 8.38
CA THR A 73 -8.79 5.37 8.23
C THR A 73 -8.98 5.79 6.76
N PRO A 74 -7.90 5.99 5.96
CA PRO A 74 -8.07 6.42 4.57
C PRO A 74 -8.75 5.39 3.68
N ILE A 75 -8.58 4.09 3.98
CA ILE A 75 -9.29 3.01 3.30
C ILE A 75 -10.79 3.07 3.64
N PHE A 76 -11.15 3.28 4.90
CA PHE A 76 -12.55 3.43 5.28
C PHE A 76 -13.19 4.68 4.67
N SER A 77 -12.46 5.80 4.61
CA SER A 77 -12.89 7.00 3.91
C SER A 77 -13.09 6.74 2.42
N TYR A 78 -12.19 6.00 1.77
CA TYR A 78 -12.35 5.56 0.38
C TYR A 78 -13.63 4.72 0.21
N LEU A 79 -13.81 3.66 0.99
CA LEU A 79 -14.97 2.77 0.87
C LEU A 79 -16.29 3.52 1.11
N LEU A 80 -16.32 4.41 2.11
CA LEU A 80 -17.47 5.26 2.37
C LEU A 80 -17.75 6.20 1.19
N SER A 81 -16.72 6.81 0.61
CA SER A 81 -16.86 7.70 -0.55
C SER A 81 -17.36 6.95 -1.78
N PHE A 82 -16.75 5.78 -2.06
CA PHE A 82 -17.13 4.92 -3.18
C PHE A 82 -18.59 4.50 -3.07
N TYR A 83 -18.98 3.93 -1.94
CA TYR A 83 -20.35 3.49 -1.72
C TYR A 83 -21.36 4.65 -1.79
N SER A 84 -21.01 5.80 -1.21
CA SER A 84 -21.95 6.92 -1.04
C SER A 84 -22.08 7.80 -2.28
N SER A 85 -21.13 7.73 -3.20
CA SER A 85 -21.16 8.46 -4.48
C SER A 85 -22.48 8.26 -5.25
N ARG A 86 -23.11 7.08 -5.14
CA ARG A 86 -24.41 6.78 -5.76
C ARG A 86 -25.54 7.68 -5.30
N PHE A 87 -25.44 8.29 -4.11
CA PHE A 87 -26.49 9.13 -3.52
C PHE A 87 -26.36 10.62 -3.86
N ILE A 88 -25.33 11.02 -4.63
CA ILE A 88 -25.25 12.39 -5.14
C ILE A 88 -26.46 12.61 -6.07
N PRO A 89 -27.33 13.61 -5.80
CA PRO A 89 -28.49 13.87 -6.64
C PRO A 89 -28.05 14.24 -8.06
N THR A 90 -28.82 13.79 -9.07
CA THR A 90 -28.46 13.92 -10.48
C THR A 90 -28.17 15.37 -10.90
N ASP A 91 -28.92 16.35 -10.37
CA ASP A 91 -28.75 17.78 -10.69
C ASP A 91 -27.40 18.35 -10.24
N TYR A 92 -26.73 17.72 -9.26
CA TYR A 92 -25.41 18.13 -8.78
C TYR A 92 -24.28 17.33 -9.40
N ARG A 93 -24.57 16.31 -10.22
CA ARG A 93 -23.54 15.49 -10.83
C ARG A 93 -22.97 16.17 -12.08
N PRO A 94 -21.65 16.11 -12.30
CA PRO A 94 -21.05 16.66 -13.51
C PRO A 94 -21.54 15.94 -14.78
N THR A 95 -21.37 16.58 -15.94
CA THR A 95 -21.63 15.93 -17.23
C THR A 95 -20.66 14.77 -17.44
N ILE A 96 -21.18 13.64 -17.94
CA ILE A 96 -20.38 12.45 -18.25
C ILE A 96 -19.57 12.68 -19.54
N HIS A 97 -18.26 12.50 -19.46
CA HIS A 97 -17.36 12.61 -20.59
C HIS A 97 -17.26 11.28 -21.35
N VAL A 98 -18.02 11.17 -22.45
CA VAL A 98 -18.01 9.97 -23.31
C VAL A 98 -16.88 9.96 -24.34
N ALA A 99 -16.43 11.13 -24.80
CA ALA A 99 -15.41 11.25 -25.84
C ALA A 99 -13.99 11.52 -25.32
N LEU A 100 -13.82 11.91 -24.04
CA LEU A 100 -12.54 12.37 -23.52
C LEU A 100 -11.45 11.29 -23.60
N LEU A 101 -11.70 10.11 -23.01
CA LEU A 101 -10.70 9.05 -22.95
C LEU A 101 -10.41 8.41 -24.32
N PRO A 102 -11.40 8.07 -25.17
CA PRO A 102 -11.14 7.60 -26.54
C PRO A 102 -10.33 8.59 -27.38
N THR A 103 -10.62 9.89 -27.24
CA THR A 103 -9.89 10.94 -27.96
C THR A 103 -8.44 11.01 -27.47
N LEU A 104 -8.21 10.98 -26.15
CA LEU A 104 -6.86 10.98 -25.60
C LEU A 104 -6.06 9.75 -26.02
N GLU A 105 -6.65 8.56 -26.06
CA GLU A 105 -5.98 7.37 -26.58
C GLU A 105 -5.59 7.53 -28.06
N THR A 106 -6.53 8.00 -28.88
CA THR A 106 -6.29 8.17 -30.31
C THR A 106 -5.18 9.18 -30.56
N VAL A 107 -5.17 10.30 -29.82
CA VAL A 107 -4.15 11.36 -29.96
C VAL A 107 -2.79 10.91 -29.44
N LEU A 108 -2.72 10.20 -28.31
CA LEU A 108 -1.45 9.82 -27.68
C LEU A 108 -0.83 8.55 -28.26
N TYR A 109 -1.66 7.58 -28.65
CA TYR A 109 -1.21 6.25 -29.06
C TYR A 109 -1.52 5.92 -30.52
N GLY A 110 -2.23 6.80 -31.24
CA GLY A 110 -2.57 6.62 -32.65
C GLY A 110 -3.65 5.57 -32.91
N ALA A 111 -4.23 4.96 -31.87
CA ALA A 111 -5.30 3.98 -31.96
C ALA A 111 -6.09 3.90 -30.64
N ASN A 112 -7.34 3.43 -30.71
CA ASN A 112 -8.10 2.96 -29.56
C ASN A 112 -7.61 1.54 -29.22
N ILE A 113 -6.73 1.43 -28.23
CA ILE A 113 -6.04 0.16 -27.90
C ILE A 113 -7.07 -0.83 -27.35
N SER A 114 -8.00 -0.34 -26.53
CA SER A 114 -9.07 -1.15 -25.97
C SER A 114 -9.97 -1.74 -27.06
N ASP A 115 -10.33 -0.97 -28.10
CA ASP A 115 -11.06 -1.52 -29.25
C ASP A 115 -10.28 -2.64 -29.94
N LEU A 116 -9.00 -2.42 -30.23
CA LEU A 116 -8.17 -3.43 -30.91
C LEU A 116 -8.07 -4.75 -30.12
N LEU A 117 -7.90 -4.67 -28.80
CA LEU A 117 -7.79 -5.83 -27.92
C LEU A 117 -9.10 -6.64 -27.84
N THR A 118 -10.24 -6.00 -28.10
CA THR A 118 -11.55 -6.63 -27.91
C THR A 118 -12.09 -7.31 -29.17
N ARG A 119 -11.45 -7.07 -30.33
CA ARG A 119 -11.76 -7.74 -31.59
C ARG A 119 -11.37 -9.22 -31.61
N TYR A 120 -10.41 -9.63 -30.77
CA TYR A 120 -9.91 -11.00 -30.72
C TYR A 120 -10.06 -11.57 -29.31
N THR A 121 -11.20 -12.22 -29.06
CA THR A 121 -11.50 -12.83 -27.76
C THR A 121 -11.46 -14.35 -27.85
N PHE A 122 -10.85 -14.98 -26.84
CA PHE A 122 -10.73 -16.43 -26.74
C PHE A 122 -10.95 -16.86 -25.29
N THR A 123 -11.56 -18.02 -25.06
CA THR A 123 -11.81 -18.55 -23.71
C THR A 123 -10.55 -18.60 -22.84
N ALA A 124 -9.40 -18.97 -23.42
CA ALA A 124 -8.13 -19.00 -22.69
C ALA A 124 -7.69 -17.60 -22.22
N LEU A 125 -7.85 -16.58 -23.06
CA LEU A 125 -7.55 -15.19 -22.69
C LEU A 125 -8.57 -14.63 -21.72
N ASP A 126 -9.84 -15.02 -21.84
CA ASP A 126 -10.89 -14.66 -20.89
C ASP A 126 -10.55 -15.18 -19.49
N LEU A 127 -10.16 -16.45 -19.35
CA LEU A 127 -9.74 -17.02 -18.08
C LEU A 127 -8.45 -16.38 -17.55
N LEU A 128 -7.48 -16.10 -18.43
CA LEU A 128 -6.24 -15.42 -18.05
C LEU A 128 -6.49 -13.99 -17.54
N ALA A 129 -7.36 -13.23 -18.19
CA ALA A 129 -7.74 -11.88 -17.75
C ALA A 129 -8.58 -11.92 -16.47
N TRP A 130 -9.43 -12.93 -16.33
CA TRP A 130 -10.33 -13.09 -15.20
C TRP A 130 -9.61 -13.38 -13.88
N ILE A 131 -8.51 -14.11 -13.87
CA ILE A 131 -7.79 -14.40 -12.61
C ILE A 131 -7.33 -13.09 -11.90
N PRO A 132 -6.54 -12.20 -12.52
CA PRO A 132 -6.11 -10.97 -11.88
C PRO A 132 -7.26 -9.95 -11.78
N TYR A 133 -8.13 -9.83 -12.79
CA TYR A 133 -9.18 -8.80 -12.81
C TYR A 133 -10.50 -9.23 -12.17
N GLY A 134 -10.98 -10.45 -12.35
CA GLY A 134 -12.24 -10.90 -11.76
C GLY A 134 -12.13 -11.29 -10.29
N VAL A 135 -10.94 -11.73 -9.84
CA VAL A 135 -10.72 -12.29 -8.49
C VAL A 135 -9.58 -11.59 -7.75
N GLY A 136 -8.43 -11.47 -8.40
CA GLY A 136 -7.18 -11.01 -7.80
C GLY A 136 -7.30 -9.61 -7.19
N HIS A 137 -7.70 -8.61 -7.96
CA HIS A 137 -7.68 -7.22 -7.49
C HIS A 137 -8.57 -6.95 -6.25
N PHE A 138 -9.59 -7.78 -5.99
CA PHE A 138 -10.42 -7.66 -4.79
C PHE A 138 -9.76 -8.25 -3.55
N THR A 139 -8.94 -9.29 -3.73
CA THR A 139 -8.42 -10.12 -2.63
C THR A 139 -6.94 -9.82 -2.33
N LEU A 140 -6.17 -9.49 -3.37
CA LEU A 140 -4.73 -9.30 -3.28
C LEU A 140 -4.29 -8.17 -2.34
N PRO A 141 -5.01 -7.02 -2.22
CA PRO A 141 -4.63 -6.00 -1.24
C PRO A 141 -4.59 -6.52 0.20
N PHE A 142 -5.51 -7.44 0.55
CA PHE A 142 -5.56 -8.05 1.88
C PHE A 142 -4.43 -9.05 2.09
N PHE A 143 -4.14 -9.88 1.08
CA PHE A 143 -3.01 -10.82 1.13
C PHE A 143 -1.68 -10.08 1.22
N ILE A 144 -1.51 -8.98 0.47
CA ILE A 144 -0.29 -8.16 0.51
C ILE A 144 -0.17 -7.45 1.85
N ALA A 145 -1.25 -6.89 2.40
CA ALA A 145 -1.22 -6.32 3.75
C ALA A 145 -0.77 -7.36 4.79
N PHE A 146 -1.32 -8.58 4.73
CA PHE A 146 -0.91 -9.68 5.60
C PHE A 146 0.54 -10.12 5.37
N PHE A 147 0.97 -10.20 4.11
CA PHE A 147 2.34 -10.57 3.73
C PHE A 147 3.36 -9.53 4.24
N LEU A 148 3.10 -8.24 4.01
CA LEU A 148 3.93 -7.15 4.54
C LEU A 148 3.97 -7.14 6.06
N TRP A 149 2.86 -7.49 6.73
CA TRP A 149 2.83 -7.61 8.18
C TRP A 149 3.76 -8.70 8.73
N ILE A 150 3.88 -9.83 8.04
CA ILE A 150 4.76 -10.93 8.44
C ILE A 150 6.21 -10.64 8.06
N PHE A 151 6.43 -10.26 6.80
CA PHE A 151 7.75 -10.32 6.16
C PHE A 151 8.43 -8.97 5.96
N ALA A 152 7.73 -7.84 6.12
CA ALA A 152 8.32 -6.52 5.98
C ALA A 152 8.53 -5.84 7.34
N GLN A 153 9.30 -4.74 7.31
CA GLN A 153 9.61 -3.91 8.48
C GLN A 153 8.32 -3.38 9.14
N ARG A 154 8.34 -3.16 10.46
CA ARG A 154 7.12 -2.80 11.24
C ARG A 154 6.30 -1.63 10.68
N PRO A 155 6.88 -0.54 10.16
CA PRO A 155 6.10 0.56 9.61
C PRO A 155 5.45 0.24 8.24
N ALA A 156 5.88 -0.81 7.54
CA ALA A 156 5.47 -1.12 6.17
C ALA A 156 3.95 -1.32 6.02
N LEU A 157 3.31 -2.07 6.91
CA LEU A 157 1.84 -2.27 6.86
C LEU A 157 1.09 -0.93 7.01
N ARG A 158 1.53 -0.07 7.92
CA ARG A 158 0.89 1.23 8.15
C ARG A 158 1.09 2.14 6.94
N PHE A 159 2.29 2.15 6.38
CA PHE A 159 2.59 2.87 5.15
C PHE A 159 1.72 2.36 3.99
N PHE A 160 1.57 1.05 3.82
CA PHE A 160 0.69 0.45 2.80
C PHE A 160 -0.76 0.91 2.97
N ALA A 161 -1.30 0.82 4.19
CA ALA A 161 -2.68 1.23 4.45
C ALA A 161 -2.94 2.72 4.14
N LEU A 162 -1.99 3.59 4.50
CA LEU A 162 -2.06 5.02 4.22
C LEU A 162 -1.96 5.30 2.71
N ALA A 163 -0.93 4.78 2.04
CA ALA A 163 -0.70 5.02 0.61
C ALA A 163 -1.81 4.45 -0.26
N PHE A 164 -2.19 3.19 -0.02
CA PHE A 164 -3.28 2.54 -0.74
C PHE A 164 -4.62 3.24 -0.49
N GLY A 165 -4.91 3.59 0.76
CA GLY A 165 -6.17 4.25 1.12
C GLY A 165 -6.29 5.66 0.54
N PHE A 166 -5.25 6.50 0.65
CA PHE A 166 -5.30 7.85 0.06
C PHE A 166 -5.30 7.83 -1.47
N MET A 167 -4.55 6.93 -2.12
CA MET A 167 -4.60 6.76 -3.57
C MET A 167 -6.01 6.43 -4.05
N ASN A 168 -6.66 5.44 -3.43
CA ASN A 168 -8.02 5.06 -3.79
C ASN A 168 -9.05 6.15 -3.45
N LEU A 169 -8.90 6.82 -2.31
CA LEU A 169 -9.76 7.94 -1.92
C LEU A 169 -9.68 9.06 -2.95
N THR A 170 -8.48 9.48 -3.32
CA THR A 170 -8.27 10.51 -4.34
C THR A 170 -8.83 10.08 -5.69
N GLY A 171 -8.61 8.83 -6.11
CA GLY A 171 -9.17 8.34 -7.38
C GLY A 171 -10.70 8.38 -7.41
N VAL A 172 -11.39 7.96 -6.35
CA VAL A 172 -12.87 8.06 -6.28
C VAL A 172 -13.35 9.49 -6.30
N LEU A 173 -12.67 10.40 -5.60
CA LEU A 173 -13.04 11.81 -5.62
C LEU A 173 -12.87 12.41 -7.01
N ILE A 174 -11.81 12.04 -7.74
CA ILE A 174 -11.64 12.43 -9.14
C ILE A 174 -12.75 11.83 -10.01
N GLN A 175 -13.07 10.55 -9.87
CA GLN A 175 -14.15 9.91 -10.63
C GLN A 175 -15.53 10.56 -10.40
N ALA A 176 -15.78 11.05 -9.19
CA ALA A 176 -17.01 11.78 -8.87
C ALA A 176 -17.05 13.19 -9.49
N MET A 177 -15.89 13.84 -9.64
CA MET A 177 -15.76 15.20 -10.20
C MET A 177 -15.57 15.22 -11.72
N LEU A 178 -14.99 14.16 -12.29
CA LEU A 178 -14.67 13.98 -13.71
C LEU A 178 -15.16 12.60 -14.19
N PRO A 179 -16.49 12.39 -14.24
CA PRO A 179 -17.06 11.13 -14.69
C PRO A 179 -16.70 10.90 -16.16
N CYS A 180 -16.03 9.80 -16.44
CA CYS A 180 -15.60 9.40 -17.78
C CYS A 180 -16.16 8.03 -18.12
N ALA A 181 -16.69 7.89 -19.34
CA ALA A 181 -17.24 6.63 -19.78
C ALA A 181 -16.13 5.60 -20.07
N PRO A 182 -16.29 4.34 -19.64
CA PRO A 182 -15.37 3.23 -19.95
C PRO A 182 -15.60 2.65 -21.37
N PRO A 183 -14.68 1.80 -21.88
CA PRO A 183 -14.78 1.22 -23.23
C PRO A 183 -16.06 0.44 -23.51
N TRP A 184 -16.62 -0.28 -22.53
CA TRP A 184 -17.88 -1.00 -22.75
C TRP A 184 -19.03 -0.06 -23.14
N TYR A 185 -18.99 1.20 -22.69
CA TYR A 185 -20.01 2.18 -23.05
C TYR A 185 -19.88 2.57 -24.52
N GLU A 186 -18.65 2.90 -24.95
CA GLU A 186 -18.36 3.22 -26.36
C GLU A 186 -18.76 2.08 -27.29
N LEU A 187 -18.50 0.82 -26.91
CA LEU A 187 -18.85 -0.34 -27.73
C LEU A 187 -20.36 -0.54 -27.91
N ILE A 188 -21.18 -0.15 -26.92
CA ILE A 188 -22.64 -0.34 -26.95
C ILE A 188 -23.36 0.88 -27.53
N TYR A 189 -22.92 2.08 -27.13
CA TYR A 189 -23.62 3.35 -27.38
C TYR A 189 -22.84 4.28 -28.31
N GLY A 190 -21.59 3.96 -28.66
CA GLY A 190 -20.69 4.89 -29.34
C GLY A 190 -20.39 6.11 -28.48
N LEU A 191 -20.32 7.28 -29.11
CA LEU A 191 -20.06 8.56 -28.42
C LEU A 191 -21.36 9.34 -28.11
N THR A 192 -22.51 8.65 -28.06
CA THR A 192 -23.77 9.32 -27.69
C THR A 192 -23.67 9.85 -26.26
N PRO A 193 -24.23 11.04 -25.96
CA PRO A 193 -24.23 11.57 -24.60
C PRO A 193 -24.86 10.58 -23.61
N ALA A 194 -24.16 10.35 -22.51
CA ALA A 194 -24.61 9.49 -21.42
C ALA A 194 -25.38 10.28 -20.35
N ASP A 195 -26.23 9.58 -19.61
CA ASP A 195 -26.88 10.09 -18.39
C ASP A 195 -26.79 9.08 -17.25
N TYR A 196 -27.12 9.53 -16.03
CA TYR A 196 -27.00 8.73 -14.81
C TYR A 196 -28.10 7.67 -14.61
N SER A 197 -29.05 7.53 -15.53
CA SER A 197 -30.01 6.41 -15.52
C SER A 197 -29.42 5.11 -16.09
N ILE A 198 -28.30 5.21 -16.81
CA ILE A 198 -27.64 4.05 -17.43
C ILE A 198 -26.99 3.18 -16.36
N PRO A 199 -27.37 1.90 -16.22
CA PRO A 199 -26.79 1.00 -15.24
C PRO A 199 -25.37 0.60 -15.63
N GLY A 200 -24.61 0.11 -14.63
CA GLY A 200 -23.30 -0.47 -14.91
C GLY A 200 -23.39 -1.74 -15.73
N HIS A 201 -22.37 -2.01 -16.54
CA HIS A 201 -22.30 -3.17 -17.42
C HIS A 201 -21.07 -4.02 -17.10
N PRO A 202 -21.15 -5.37 -17.11
CA PRO A 202 -20.02 -6.24 -16.82
C PRO A 202 -18.93 -6.24 -17.91
N GLY A 203 -19.09 -5.49 -18.99
CA GLY A 203 -18.16 -5.47 -20.12
C GLY A 203 -17.82 -6.88 -20.63
N GLY A 204 -16.52 -7.15 -20.83
CA GLY A 204 -16.02 -8.46 -21.21
C GLY A 204 -16.22 -9.56 -20.17
N LEU A 205 -16.49 -9.24 -18.89
CA LEU A 205 -16.77 -10.26 -17.86
C LEU A 205 -18.10 -10.99 -18.09
N ALA A 206 -18.99 -10.47 -18.95
CA ALA A 206 -20.17 -11.22 -19.39
C ALA A 206 -19.80 -12.58 -20.01
N ARG A 207 -18.63 -12.69 -20.63
CA ARG A 207 -18.12 -13.96 -21.15
C ARG A 207 -17.77 -14.95 -20.04
N ILE A 208 -17.27 -14.47 -18.90
CA ILE A 208 -16.99 -15.31 -17.73
C ILE A 208 -18.29 -15.82 -17.11
N ASP A 209 -19.30 -14.94 -16.97
CA ASP A 209 -20.64 -15.34 -16.55
C ASP A 209 -21.18 -16.46 -17.45
N ALA A 210 -21.01 -16.34 -18.78
CA ALA A 210 -21.42 -17.37 -19.74
C ALA A 210 -20.63 -18.69 -19.60
N ILE A 211 -19.31 -18.64 -19.42
CA ILE A 211 -18.45 -19.82 -19.23
C ILE A 211 -18.87 -20.63 -18.00
N PHE A 212 -19.19 -19.95 -16.89
CA PHE A 212 -19.58 -20.60 -15.64
C PHE A 212 -21.10 -20.77 -15.47
N HIS A 213 -21.90 -20.43 -16.47
CA HIS A 213 -23.36 -20.42 -16.39
C HIS A 213 -23.89 -19.66 -15.16
N SER A 214 -23.29 -18.52 -14.86
CA SER A 214 -23.61 -17.68 -13.70
C SER A 214 -24.05 -16.28 -14.12
N GLN A 215 -24.41 -15.44 -13.14
CA GLN A 215 -24.73 -14.02 -13.36
C GLN A 215 -24.02 -13.15 -12.33
N GLY A 216 -22.86 -13.61 -11.84
CA GLY A 216 -22.15 -12.97 -10.74
C GLY A 216 -21.73 -11.55 -11.11
N TYR A 217 -21.05 -11.41 -12.25
CA TYR A 217 -20.54 -10.12 -12.70
C TYR A 217 -21.64 -9.21 -13.23
N THR A 218 -22.60 -9.76 -13.97
CA THR A 218 -23.77 -9.02 -14.46
C THR A 218 -24.50 -8.33 -13.31
N LYS A 219 -24.74 -9.06 -12.21
CA LYS A 219 -25.39 -8.49 -11.02
C LYS A 219 -24.49 -7.50 -10.29
N ALA A 220 -23.22 -7.83 -10.08
CA ALA A 220 -22.28 -6.98 -9.34
C ALA A 220 -22.05 -5.63 -10.01
N PHE A 221 -21.82 -5.61 -11.33
CA PHE A 221 -21.62 -4.38 -12.10
C PHE A 221 -22.92 -3.60 -12.31
N GLY A 222 -24.06 -4.29 -12.44
CA GLY A 222 -25.37 -3.65 -12.58
C GLY A 222 -25.75 -2.73 -11.41
N VAL A 223 -25.17 -2.96 -10.22
CA VAL A 223 -25.39 -2.15 -9.01
C VAL A 223 -24.17 -1.32 -8.59
N SER A 224 -23.20 -1.14 -9.50
CA SER A 224 -21.99 -0.35 -9.23
C SER A 224 -22.33 1.08 -8.80
N PRO A 225 -21.74 1.61 -7.72
CA PRO A 225 -21.98 2.98 -7.28
C PRO A 225 -21.45 4.04 -8.25
N VAL A 226 -20.38 3.70 -8.98
CA VAL A 226 -19.64 4.61 -9.86
C VAL A 226 -19.56 3.98 -11.26
N VAL A 227 -20.63 4.13 -12.03
CA VAL A 227 -20.74 3.56 -13.39
C VAL A 227 -19.74 4.21 -14.36
N PHE A 228 -19.65 5.55 -14.33
CA PHE A 228 -18.79 6.35 -15.22
C PHE A 228 -17.49 6.77 -14.52
N GLY A 229 -16.90 5.88 -13.75
CA GLY A 229 -15.67 6.12 -12.98
C GLY A 229 -14.41 5.62 -13.66
N ALA A 230 -14.31 5.70 -15.00
CA ALA A 230 -13.16 5.13 -15.71
C ALA A 230 -11.83 5.82 -15.33
N PHE A 231 -11.84 7.15 -15.16
CA PHE A 231 -10.64 7.95 -14.93
C PHE A 231 -10.52 8.47 -13.49
N PRO A 232 -9.36 8.31 -12.83
CA PRO A 232 -8.29 7.38 -13.16
C PRO A 232 -8.68 5.92 -12.85
N SER A 233 -7.98 4.94 -13.43
CA SER A 233 -8.23 3.54 -13.12
C SER A 233 -7.70 3.17 -11.74
N LEU A 234 -8.62 2.86 -10.82
CA LEU A 234 -8.25 2.35 -9.50
C LEU A 234 -7.68 0.92 -9.55
N HIS A 235 -8.03 0.12 -10.57
CA HIS A 235 -7.41 -1.19 -10.78
C HIS A 235 -5.94 -1.03 -11.16
N GLY A 236 -5.64 -0.13 -12.12
CA GLY A 236 -4.28 0.22 -12.50
C GLY A 236 -3.48 0.77 -11.30
N GLY A 237 -4.07 1.71 -10.57
CA GLY A 237 -3.45 2.27 -9.36
C GLY A 237 -3.18 1.22 -8.28
N SER A 238 -4.12 0.31 -8.03
CA SER A 238 -3.98 -0.73 -7.00
C SER A 238 -2.87 -1.71 -7.34
N ALA A 239 -2.84 -2.27 -8.56
CA ALA A 239 -1.76 -3.17 -8.95
C ALA A 239 -0.38 -2.50 -8.97
N THR A 240 -0.32 -1.21 -9.33
CA THR A 240 0.92 -0.44 -9.26
C THR A 240 1.39 -0.31 -7.82
N MET A 241 0.48 0.00 -6.89
CA MET A 241 0.80 0.15 -5.47
C MET A 241 1.33 -1.17 -4.90
N GLU A 242 0.66 -2.26 -5.22
CA GLU A 242 1.07 -3.62 -4.85
C GLU A 242 2.47 -3.95 -5.39
N ALA A 243 2.73 -3.68 -6.67
CA ALA A 243 4.02 -3.93 -7.30
C ALA A 243 5.13 -3.04 -6.72
N LEU A 244 4.85 -1.77 -6.41
CA LEU A 244 5.80 -0.86 -5.76
C LEU A 244 6.19 -1.35 -4.37
N PHE A 245 5.22 -1.66 -3.52
CA PHE A 245 5.47 -2.17 -2.17
C PHE A 245 6.27 -3.46 -2.19
N LEU A 246 5.82 -4.44 -2.99
CA LEU A 246 6.52 -5.73 -3.06
C LEU A 246 7.92 -5.59 -3.68
N SER A 247 8.10 -4.73 -4.68
CA SER A 247 9.43 -4.49 -5.28
C SER A 247 10.37 -3.75 -4.32
N HIS A 248 9.84 -2.86 -3.48
CA HIS A 248 10.62 -2.13 -2.49
C HIS A 248 11.17 -3.06 -1.41
N PHE A 249 10.31 -3.91 -0.84
CA PHE A 249 10.70 -4.82 0.24
C PHE A 249 11.31 -6.15 -0.25
N PHE A 250 10.98 -6.60 -1.47
CA PHE A 250 11.42 -7.89 -2.03
C PHE A 250 11.97 -7.74 -3.47
N PRO A 251 13.02 -6.94 -3.68
CA PRO A 251 13.50 -6.53 -5.00
C PRO A 251 13.96 -7.68 -5.91
N LYS A 252 14.35 -8.83 -5.33
CA LYS A 252 14.70 -10.05 -6.08
C LYS A 252 13.54 -10.53 -6.97
N TYR A 253 12.30 -10.30 -6.56
CA TYR A 253 11.09 -10.77 -7.25
C TYR A 253 10.37 -9.67 -8.03
N ARG A 254 11.00 -8.49 -8.22
CA ARG A 254 10.40 -7.32 -8.90
C ARG A 254 9.75 -7.69 -10.24
N ALA A 255 10.39 -8.56 -11.02
CA ALA A 255 9.90 -8.95 -12.33
C ALA A 255 8.54 -9.65 -12.23
N ILE A 256 8.32 -10.49 -11.20
CA ILE A 256 7.06 -11.19 -10.97
C ILE A 256 5.96 -10.19 -10.61
N PHE A 257 6.26 -9.26 -9.69
CA PHE A 257 5.27 -8.27 -9.23
C PHE A 257 4.83 -7.33 -10.35
N TRP A 258 5.77 -6.85 -11.15
CA TRP A 258 5.45 -6.01 -12.30
C TRP A 258 4.81 -6.80 -13.44
N SER A 259 5.12 -8.09 -13.61
CA SER A 259 4.39 -8.96 -14.56
C SER A 259 2.91 -9.04 -14.20
N TYR A 260 2.57 -9.21 -12.92
CA TYR A 260 1.18 -9.15 -12.47
C TYR A 260 0.51 -7.81 -12.83
N ALA A 261 1.17 -6.68 -12.54
CA ALA A 261 0.60 -5.36 -12.86
C ALA A 261 0.34 -5.19 -14.35
N VAL A 262 1.29 -5.57 -15.21
CA VAL A 262 1.14 -5.52 -16.67
C VAL A 262 0.00 -6.42 -17.16
N VAL A 263 -0.13 -7.63 -16.63
CA VAL A 263 -1.24 -8.53 -16.98
C VAL A 263 -2.58 -7.95 -16.51
N LEU A 264 -2.64 -7.32 -15.33
CA LEU A 264 -3.87 -6.66 -14.87
C LEU A 264 -4.24 -5.47 -15.76
N TYR A 265 -3.27 -4.64 -16.17
CA TYR A 265 -3.52 -3.51 -17.08
C TYR A 265 -4.08 -4.01 -18.41
N TRP A 266 -3.47 -5.05 -18.97
CA TRP A 266 -4.01 -5.69 -20.17
C TRP A 266 -5.43 -6.24 -19.93
N ALA A 267 -5.66 -6.90 -18.81
CA ALA A 267 -6.96 -7.49 -18.48
C ALA A 267 -8.07 -6.44 -18.38
N THR A 268 -7.81 -5.27 -17.79
CA THR A 268 -8.82 -4.20 -17.67
C THR A 268 -9.24 -3.64 -19.04
N MET A 269 -8.30 -3.53 -19.97
CA MET A 269 -8.57 -3.11 -21.36
C MET A 269 -9.25 -4.22 -22.17
N TYR A 270 -8.72 -5.45 -22.12
CA TYR A 270 -9.26 -6.63 -22.81
C TYR A 270 -10.70 -6.95 -22.37
N LEU A 271 -11.03 -6.70 -21.09
CA LEU A 271 -12.37 -6.86 -20.54
C LEU A 271 -13.22 -5.59 -20.66
N THR A 272 -12.81 -4.58 -21.42
CA THR A 272 -13.57 -3.36 -21.75
C THR A 272 -13.92 -2.43 -20.58
N HIS A 273 -13.16 -2.47 -19.48
CA HIS A 273 -13.43 -1.61 -18.32
C HIS A 273 -12.61 -0.33 -18.30
N HIS A 274 -11.47 -0.30 -18.99
CA HIS A 274 -10.55 0.83 -18.93
C HIS A 274 -9.83 1.09 -20.25
N TYR A 275 -9.45 2.34 -20.46
CA TYR A 275 -8.51 2.76 -21.50
C TYR A 275 -7.09 2.77 -20.92
N LEU A 276 -6.06 2.56 -21.75
CA LEU A 276 -4.68 2.65 -21.32
C LEU A 276 -4.36 3.98 -20.62
N ILE A 277 -4.89 5.10 -21.11
CA ILE A 277 -4.62 6.42 -20.53
C ILE A 277 -5.09 6.53 -19.08
N ASP A 278 -6.25 5.95 -18.75
CA ASP A 278 -6.77 5.98 -17.39
C ASP A 278 -6.03 4.98 -16.47
N VAL A 279 -5.53 3.87 -17.02
CA VAL A 279 -4.64 2.92 -16.34
C VAL A 279 -3.31 3.58 -15.99
N VAL A 280 -2.70 4.28 -16.95
CA VAL A 280 -1.46 5.05 -16.73
C VAL A 280 -1.68 6.13 -15.69
N ALA A 281 -2.79 6.88 -15.74
CA ALA A 281 -3.10 7.89 -14.73
C ALA A 281 -3.23 7.28 -13.32
N GLY A 282 -3.87 6.11 -13.19
CA GLY A 282 -3.92 5.36 -11.94
C GLY A 282 -2.54 4.93 -11.44
N ALA A 283 -1.68 4.44 -12.33
CA ALA A 283 -0.30 4.08 -12.00
C ALA A 283 0.52 5.29 -11.51
N CYS A 284 0.42 6.44 -12.20
CA CYS A 284 1.04 7.69 -11.78
C CYS A 284 0.55 8.14 -10.40
N LEU A 285 -0.76 8.02 -10.13
CA LEU A 285 -1.34 8.35 -8.83
C LEU A 285 -0.76 7.46 -7.71
N SER A 286 -0.56 6.17 -7.98
CA SER A 286 0.08 5.25 -7.05
C SER A 286 1.53 5.60 -6.78
N VAL A 287 2.33 5.86 -7.82
CA VAL A 287 3.74 6.30 -7.70
C VAL A 287 3.82 7.56 -6.86
N MET A 288 2.96 8.54 -7.13
CA MET A 288 2.85 9.78 -6.35
C MET A 288 2.65 9.45 -4.87
N PHE A 289 1.56 8.78 -4.49
CA PHE A 289 1.28 8.48 -3.08
C PHE A 289 2.34 7.63 -2.41
N PHE A 290 2.95 6.68 -3.12
CA PHE A 290 4.04 5.87 -2.59
C PHE A 290 5.22 6.76 -2.16
N TYR A 291 5.76 7.58 -3.06
CA TYR A 291 6.95 8.38 -2.75
C TYR A 291 6.66 9.59 -1.84
N PHE A 292 5.44 10.14 -1.89
CA PHE A 292 5.06 11.23 -0.98
C PHE A 292 4.84 10.76 0.46
N LEU A 293 4.42 9.50 0.67
CA LEU A 293 4.07 8.99 1.99
C LEU A 293 5.10 8.01 2.56
N ILE A 294 6.14 7.64 1.82
CA ILE A 294 7.18 6.73 2.32
C ILE A 294 7.89 7.37 3.54
N PRO A 295 7.84 6.74 4.73
CA PRO A 295 8.56 7.21 5.91
C PRO A 295 10.07 7.14 5.70
N ASP A 296 10.82 8.05 6.34
CA ASP A 296 12.28 8.10 6.23
C ASP A 296 12.93 6.77 6.64
N GLU A 297 12.38 6.08 7.63
CA GLU A 297 12.89 4.77 8.09
C GLU A 297 12.74 3.66 7.05
N LEU A 298 11.88 3.86 6.03
CA LEU A 298 11.66 2.90 4.94
C LEU A 298 12.35 3.34 3.63
N ARG A 299 12.96 4.53 3.56
CA ARG A 299 13.56 5.05 2.30
C ARG A 299 14.84 4.32 1.94
N GLU A 300 15.67 4.01 2.93
CA GLU A 300 16.92 3.30 2.71
C GLU A 300 16.70 1.80 2.63
N ARG A 301 17.35 1.18 1.65
CA ARG A 301 17.32 -0.26 1.46
C ARG A 301 18.27 -0.87 2.48
N THR A 302 17.75 -1.48 3.54
CA THR A 302 18.58 -2.32 4.39
C THR A 302 18.90 -3.59 3.61
N ASP A 303 20.15 -3.75 3.16
CA ASP A 303 20.62 -5.00 2.53
C ASP A 303 20.60 -6.19 3.52
N GLU A 304 20.44 -5.89 4.81
CA GLU A 304 20.04 -6.85 5.82
C GLU A 304 18.55 -7.19 5.65
N THR A 305 18.26 -8.45 5.33
CA THR A 305 16.91 -9.02 5.47
C THR A 305 16.37 -8.62 6.84
N PRO A 306 15.18 -7.97 6.92
CA PRO A 306 14.67 -7.52 8.19
C PRO A 306 14.58 -8.70 9.14
N LYS A 307 15.15 -8.56 10.35
CA LYS A 307 14.90 -9.48 11.48
C LYS A 307 13.40 -9.69 11.55
N TYR A 308 12.97 -10.89 11.18
CA TYR A 308 11.57 -11.22 10.97
C TYR A 308 10.78 -10.84 12.22
N ASN A 309 9.50 -10.46 12.06
CA ASN A 309 8.61 -10.34 13.22
C ASN A 309 8.50 -11.68 14.00
N TYR A 310 8.97 -12.80 13.44
CA TYR A 310 9.13 -14.12 14.07
C TYR A 310 10.10 -14.15 15.27
N GLU A 311 11.20 -13.40 15.28
CA GLU A 311 12.11 -13.35 16.46
C GLU A 311 11.42 -12.77 17.73
N ARG A 312 10.22 -12.22 17.56
CA ARG A 312 9.33 -11.79 18.65
C ARG A 312 8.36 -12.86 19.12
N TYR A 313 8.05 -13.84 18.26
CA TYR A 313 7.21 -15.00 18.60
C TYR A 313 8.01 -16.17 19.14
N ASP A 314 9.34 -16.05 19.13
CA ASP A 314 10.21 -16.87 19.95
C ASP A 314 9.91 -16.57 21.43
N VAL A 315 9.00 -17.38 21.98
CA VAL A 315 8.57 -17.36 23.38
C VAL A 315 9.77 -17.58 24.29
N GLU A 316 10.77 -18.34 23.85
CA GLU A 316 11.98 -18.63 24.59
C GLU A 316 12.88 -17.39 24.64
N ALA A 317 13.14 -16.72 23.52
CA ALA A 317 13.89 -15.46 23.52
C ALA A 317 13.19 -14.35 24.32
N ALA A 318 11.85 -14.28 24.30
CA ALA A 318 11.09 -13.34 25.13
C ALA A 318 11.16 -13.67 26.63
N THR A 319 11.15 -14.95 26.99
CA THR A 319 11.30 -15.44 28.36
C THR A 319 12.72 -15.21 28.88
N ARG A 320 13.73 -15.53 28.06
CA ARG A 320 15.16 -15.28 28.33
C ARG A 320 15.41 -13.80 28.63
N ARG A 321 14.91 -12.89 27.78
CA ARG A 321 14.99 -11.43 27.98
C ARG A 321 14.28 -10.96 29.25
N ARG A 322 13.16 -11.58 29.61
CA ARG A 322 12.41 -11.25 30.82
C ARG A 322 13.18 -11.66 32.06
N GLU A 323 13.69 -12.88 32.08
CA GLU A 323 14.46 -13.46 33.19
C GLU A 323 15.80 -12.75 33.40
N LEU A 324 16.50 -12.35 32.33
CA LEU A 324 17.68 -11.47 32.37
C LEU A 324 17.35 -10.12 33.02
N ARG A 325 16.19 -9.53 32.68
CA ARG A 325 15.75 -8.23 33.25
C ARG A 325 15.30 -8.34 34.72
N THR A 326 14.78 -9.49 35.13
CA THR A 326 14.36 -9.74 36.52
C THR A 326 15.46 -10.31 37.39
N GLY A 327 16.67 -10.53 36.85
CA GLY A 327 17.79 -11.12 37.58
C GLY A 327 17.54 -12.57 38.02
N THR A 328 16.59 -13.24 37.38
CA THR A 328 16.21 -14.64 37.66
C THR A 328 16.85 -15.60 36.66
N TRP A 329 17.69 -15.11 35.76
CA TRP A 329 18.42 -15.95 34.81
C TRP A 329 19.46 -16.79 35.53
N THR A 330 19.36 -18.10 35.39
CA THR A 330 20.40 -19.05 35.80
C THR A 330 20.95 -19.67 34.53
N GLU A 331 22.23 -19.47 34.24
CA GLU A 331 22.93 -20.20 33.18
C GLU A 331 22.75 -21.70 33.39
N ASN A 332 22.04 -22.36 32.47
CA ASN A 332 22.01 -23.80 32.40
C ASN A 332 23.24 -24.24 31.60
N PRO A 333 24.10 -25.12 32.13
CA PRO A 333 25.32 -25.58 31.43
C PRO A 333 25.06 -26.38 30.14
N ASP A 334 23.80 -26.70 29.83
CA ASP A 334 23.42 -27.51 28.67
C ASP A 334 22.97 -26.67 27.45
N ASP A 335 22.99 -25.33 27.53
CA ASP A 335 22.59 -24.42 26.43
C ASP A 335 23.76 -24.05 25.49
N ASP A 336 24.85 -24.82 25.50
CA ASP A 336 26.13 -24.47 24.85
C ASP A 336 26.25 -24.85 23.36
N ASP A 337 25.16 -25.23 22.68
CA ASP A 337 25.21 -25.57 21.26
C ASP A 337 24.42 -24.57 20.39
N ASP A 338 25.19 -23.84 19.56
CA ASP A 338 24.88 -23.24 18.25
C ASP A 338 24.62 -21.73 18.04
N ASP A 339 24.47 -20.86 19.06
CA ASP A 339 24.19 -19.42 18.80
C ASP A 339 25.19 -18.40 19.38
N ALA A 340 26.47 -18.75 19.37
CA ALA A 340 27.55 -17.85 19.74
C ALA A 340 27.94 -16.85 18.63
N LEU A 341 27.00 -16.06 18.07
CA LEU A 341 27.36 -14.92 17.21
C LEU A 341 26.43 -13.70 17.36
N SER A 342 27.06 -12.55 17.65
CA SER A 342 26.56 -11.17 17.63
C SER A 342 25.91 -10.58 18.89
N VAL A 343 26.63 -10.58 20.01
CA VAL A 343 26.50 -9.49 20.99
C VAL A 343 27.19 -8.24 20.42
N HIS A 344 26.50 -7.54 19.50
CA HIS A 344 26.87 -6.17 19.14
C HIS A 344 25.99 -5.18 19.91
N SER A 345 26.63 -4.51 20.87
CA SER A 345 26.36 -3.16 21.38
C SER A 345 24.90 -2.72 21.51
N LEU A 346 24.38 -2.81 22.74
CA LEU A 346 23.25 -1.99 23.18
C LEU A 346 23.63 -0.49 23.08
N PRO A 347 22.71 0.40 22.65
CA PRO A 347 22.95 1.83 22.73
C PRO A 347 23.07 2.25 24.21
N GLU A 348 24.19 2.87 24.57
CA GLU A 348 24.31 3.61 25.84
C GLU A 348 23.48 4.89 25.73
N ASP A 349 22.22 4.85 26.15
CA ASP A 349 21.54 6.07 26.62
C ASP A 349 20.35 5.73 27.52
N ASP A 350 20.59 5.75 28.84
CA ASP A 350 19.66 6.28 29.85
C ASP A 350 20.36 6.27 31.23
N ARG A 351 21.34 7.16 31.43
CA ARG A 351 21.90 7.40 32.77
C ARG A 351 21.00 8.40 33.52
N THR A 352 20.15 7.88 34.39
CA THR A 352 19.64 8.63 35.55
C THR A 352 20.47 8.25 36.79
N PRO A 353 21.20 9.18 37.45
CA PRO A 353 22.02 8.84 38.60
C PRO A 353 21.34 9.25 39.91
N THR A 354 20.73 8.31 40.63
CA THR A 354 20.54 8.41 42.09
C THR A 354 20.33 7.03 42.71
N SER A 355 21.42 6.38 43.11
CA SER A 355 21.44 5.57 44.35
C SER A 355 22.88 5.25 44.72
N ALA A 356 23.29 5.72 45.89
CA ALA A 356 24.62 5.53 46.45
C ALA A 356 24.80 4.11 46.98
N MET A 357 25.94 3.47 46.67
CA MET A 357 26.53 2.37 47.46
C MET A 357 28.01 2.13 47.03
N PRO A 358 28.85 1.48 47.86
CA PRO A 358 30.12 2.06 48.31
C PRO A 358 31.39 1.61 47.57
N PHE A 359 32.41 2.45 47.73
CA PHE A 359 33.80 2.34 47.27
C PHE A 359 34.45 0.97 47.53
N PHE A 360 35.06 0.38 46.50
CA PHE A 360 36.12 -0.62 46.61
C PHE A 360 37.42 -0.07 45.98
N PRO A 361 38.60 -0.30 46.60
CA PRO A 361 39.85 0.32 46.17
C PRO A 361 40.42 -0.29 44.88
N HIS A 362 40.72 0.57 43.91
CA HIS A 362 41.41 0.23 42.66
C HIS A 362 42.86 -0.23 42.87
N ARG A 363 43.25 -1.32 42.20
CA ARG A 363 44.66 -1.68 41.92
C ARG A 363 45.10 -1.02 40.60
N PRO A 364 46.33 -0.48 40.51
CA PRO A 364 46.80 0.21 39.31
C PRO A 364 47.20 -0.77 38.18
N PRO A 365 47.12 -0.34 36.91
CA PRO A 365 47.44 -1.17 35.75
C PRO A 365 48.95 -1.25 35.49
N ARG A 366 49.41 -2.43 35.04
CA ARG A 366 50.78 -2.66 34.54
C ARG A 366 50.94 -2.07 33.14
N ALA A 367 51.96 -1.23 32.96
CA ALA A 367 52.41 -0.72 31.67
C ALA A 367 53.24 -1.76 30.91
N HIS A 368 53.04 -1.88 29.59
CA HIS A 368 54.03 -2.47 28.70
C HIS A 368 54.22 -1.65 27.40
N ARG A 369 55.39 -1.03 27.37
CA ARG A 369 56.27 -0.56 26.28
C ARG A 369 55.79 -0.55 24.81
N GLN A 370 55.90 0.65 24.24
CA GLN A 370 56.18 0.91 22.83
C GLN A 370 57.52 0.30 22.39
N THR A 371 57.57 -0.21 21.16
CA THR A 371 58.79 -0.30 20.35
C THR A 371 58.51 0.27 18.97
N ALA A 372 59.45 1.09 18.49
CA ALA A 372 59.49 1.68 17.16
C ALA A 372 60.66 1.08 16.37
N SER A 373 60.49 0.91 15.06
CA SER A 373 61.53 0.94 14.01
C SER A 373 60.81 1.00 12.66
N ILE A 374 60.86 2.11 11.90
CA ILE A 374 61.94 2.66 11.06
C ILE A 374 61.99 2.01 9.66
N ALA A 375 61.72 2.89 8.67
CA ALA A 375 62.27 2.99 7.31
C ALA A 375 62.00 1.84 6.31
N SER A 376 61.91 2.02 4.99
CA SER A 376 61.84 3.14 4.03
C SER A 376 61.91 2.49 2.63
N LEU A 377 61.68 3.28 1.57
CA LEU A 377 61.94 3.07 0.13
C LEU A 377 60.63 2.93 -0.67
N SER A 378 60.11 4.02 -1.23
CA SER A 378 60.56 4.76 -2.44
C SER A 378 60.25 4.01 -3.74
N GLY A 379 59.47 4.64 -4.62
CA GLY A 379 59.23 4.13 -5.97
C GLY A 379 58.12 4.88 -6.70
N SER A 380 58.28 6.19 -6.85
CA SER A 380 57.56 7.00 -7.84
C SER A 380 57.96 6.58 -9.27
N ASN A 381 57.00 6.45 -10.17
CA ASN A 381 57.06 7.12 -11.49
C ASN A 381 55.72 7.05 -12.22
N GLN A 382 55.33 8.20 -12.73
CA GLN A 382 54.14 8.50 -13.53
C GLN A 382 54.60 8.74 -15.00
N PRO A 383 53.74 9.21 -15.92
CA PRO A 383 53.19 8.49 -17.08
C PRO A 383 53.86 8.84 -18.43
N ALA A 384 53.45 8.19 -19.52
CA ALA A 384 53.70 8.65 -20.88
C ALA A 384 52.50 8.38 -21.82
N ASP A 385 52.22 9.37 -22.66
CA ASP A 385 51.14 9.55 -23.63
C ASP A 385 51.15 8.59 -24.82
N GLY A 386 50.03 8.49 -25.55
CA GLY A 386 50.04 8.12 -26.98
C GLY A 386 48.77 7.49 -27.58
N ASP A 387 47.94 8.33 -28.20
CA ASP A 387 47.18 8.17 -29.46
C ASP A 387 46.19 7.02 -29.79
N ILE A 388 44.92 7.45 -29.98
CA ILE A 388 44.04 7.30 -31.18
C ILE A 388 43.94 5.92 -31.89
N SER A 389 42.74 5.30 -31.90
CA SER A 389 41.91 5.15 -33.12
C SER A 389 40.55 4.46 -32.87
N LEU A 390 39.54 4.95 -33.59
CA LEU A 390 38.15 4.49 -33.66
C LEU A 390 37.97 3.50 -34.83
N GLY A 391 37.06 2.52 -34.66
CA GLY A 391 36.35 1.85 -35.77
C GLY A 391 35.94 0.40 -35.49
N PRO A 392 34.95 -0.16 -36.23
CA PRO A 392 33.66 0.45 -36.55
C PRO A 392 32.46 -0.45 -36.16
N ILE A 393 31.31 0.20 -36.22
CA ILE A 393 29.94 -0.32 -36.14
C ILE A 393 29.68 -1.38 -37.23
N ARG A 394 28.97 -2.45 -36.84
CA ARG A 394 27.97 -3.13 -37.66
C ARG A 394 26.75 -3.43 -36.81
#